data_AF-A0A6P2C5T8-F1
#
_entry.id   AF-A0A6P2C5T8-F1
#
_cell.length_a   1.000
_cell.length_b   1.000
_cell.length_c   1.000
_cell.angle_alpha   90.00
_cell.angle_beta   90.00
_cell.angle_gamma   90.00
#
_symmetry.space_group_name_H-M   'P 1'
#
loop_
_entity.id
_entity.type
_entity.pdbx_description
1 polymer ?
#
loop_
_entity_poly.entity_id
_entity_poly.type
_entity_poly.pdbx_seq_one_letter_code
_entity_poly.pdbx_strand_id
1 'polypeptide(L)'
;MRATLSQLPAGSPRDVVEAFLAMIRPVVEQSARGSGCAVAAVAMGAGAADGGLHEIAADAFTAWRRELAGKLTAGGMAADQASGLAATLVILLEGAHVLCRAAGDLEPFDQAAKAITSLVGDI
;
A
#
# COMPACT_ATOMS: atom_id res chain seq x y z
N MET A 1 -1.18 10.43 -2.21
CA MET A 1 -0.51 9.11 -2.25
C MET A 1 0.83 9.15 -2.99
N ARG A 2 0.91 9.29 -4.32
CA ARG A 2 2.22 9.28 -5.04
C ARG A 2 3.26 10.26 -4.48
N ALA A 3 2.88 11.52 -4.27
CA ALA A 3 3.77 12.54 -3.68
C ALA A 3 4.17 12.21 -2.23
N THR A 4 3.35 11.46 -1.50
CA THR A 4 3.65 10.97 -0.14
C THR A 4 4.65 9.82 -0.20
N LEU A 5 4.47 8.87 -1.12
CA LEU A 5 5.37 7.74 -1.33
C LEU A 5 6.78 8.20 -1.74
N SER A 6 6.89 9.26 -2.55
CA SER A 6 8.20 9.80 -2.92
C SER A 6 8.98 10.40 -1.75
N GLN A 7 8.33 10.68 -0.61
CA GLN A 7 8.98 11.17 0.61
C GLN A 7 9.43 10.06 1.56
N LEU A 8 9.13 8.79 1.25
CA LEU A 8 9.60 7.68 2.07
C LEU A 8 11.14 7.65 2.11
N PRO A 9 11.73 7.29 3.28
CA PRO A 9 13.16 7.04 3.36
C PRO A 9 13.56 5.91 2.42
N ALA A 10 14.84 5.82 2.10
CA ALA A 10 15.41 4.76 1.27
C ALA A 10 16.78 4.33 1.82
N GLY A 11 16.94 4.33 3.15
CA GLY A 11 18.16 3.90 3.83
C GLY A 11 18.35 2.38 3.78
N SER A 12 17.24 1.65 3.96
CA SER A 12 17.15 0.20 3.79
C SER A 12 15.75 -0.19 3.29
N PRO A 13 15.53 -1.42 2.80
CA PRO A 13 14.19 -1.87 2.40
C PRO A 13 13.25 -1.95 3.61
N ARG A 14 13.80 -2.27 4.79
CA ARG A 14 13.07 -2.27 6.05
C ARG A 14 12.58 -0.87 6.43
N ASP A 15 13.43 0.14 6.31
CA ASP A 15 13.05 1.54 6.59
C ASP A 15 11.88 1.99 5.69
N VAL A 16 11.90 1.59 4.41
CA VAL A 16 10.81 1.89 3.46
C VAL A 16 9.50 1.26 3.94
N VAL A 17 9.54 0.00 4.36
CA VAL A 17 8.37 -0.77 4.83
C VAL A 17 7.82 -0.17 6.12
N GLU A 18 8.67 0.07 7.11
CA GLU A 18 8.26 0.66 8.39
C GLU A 18 7.66 2.06 8.18
N ALA A 19 8.30 2.89 7.34
CA ALA A 19 7.77 4.22 7.02
C ALA A 19 6.46 4.17 6.22
N PHE A 20 6.31 3.22 5.29
CA PHE A 20 5.05 3.02 4.57
C PHE A 20 3.93 2.61 5.52
N LEU A 21 4.17 1.64 6.40
CA LEU A 21 3.20 1.17 7.39
C LEU A 21 2.77 2.29 8.33
N ALA A 22 3.74 3.07 8.84
CA ALA A 22 3.46 4.24 9.67
C ALA A 22 2.62 5.30 8.92
N MET A 23 2.91 5.51 7.63
CA MET A 23 2.18 6.45 6.78
C MET A 23 0.73 6.03 6.53
N ILE A 24 0.46 4.74 6.30
CA ILE A 24 -0.90 4.27 6.00
C ILE A 24 -1.75 3.97 7.24
N ARG A 25 -1.15 3.75 8.41
CA ARG A 25 -1.89 3.49 9.66
C ARG A 25 -3.04 4.47 9.93
N PRO A 26 -2.86 5.81 9.89
CA PRO A 26 -3.97 6.75 10.09
C PRO A 26 -5.05 6.67 9.01
N VAL A 27 -4.69 6.28 7.79
CA VAL A 27 -5.63 6.08 6.67
C VAL A 27 -6.50 4.84 6.93
N VAL A 28 -5.90 3.74 7.38
CA VAL A 28 -6.63 2.52 7.76
C VAL A 28 -7.51 2.74 8.98
N GLU A 29 -7.05 3.52 9.97
CA GLU A 29 -7.85 3.88 11.16
C GLU A 29 -9.12 4.63 10.77
N GLN A 30 -9.02 5.54 9.81
CA GLN A 30 -10.18 6.26 9.28
C GLN A 30 -11.12 5.32 8.51
N SER A 31 -10.59 4.27 7.90
CA SER A 31 -11.40 3.23 7.25
C SER A 31 -12.13 2.30 8.20
N ALA A 32 -11.53 1.97 9.35
CA ALA A 32 -12.24 1.26 10.42
C ALA A 32 -13.51 2.02 10.85
N ARG A 33 -13.53 3.35 10.68
CA ARG A 33 -14.67 4.25 10.98
C ARG A 33 -15.59 4.53 9.79
N GLY A 34 -15.40 3.86 8.65
CA GLY A 34 -16.30 3.92 7.49
C GLY A 34 -15.75 4.62 6.24
N SER A 35 -14.51 5.12 6.27
CA SER A 35 -13.83 5.62 5.05
C SER A 35 -13.25 4.48 4.20
N GLY A 36 -12.73 4.77 3.01
CA GLY A 36 -12.08 3.78 2.15
C GLY A 36 -11.13 4.41 1.14
N CYS A 37 -10.45 3.58 0.35
CA CYS A 37 -9.62 4.05 -0.76
C CYS A 37 -10.52 4.50 -1.92
N ALA A 38 -10.43 5.79 -2.28
CA ALA A 38 -11.18 6.35 -3.40
C ALA A 38 -10.81 5.67 -4.74
N VAL A 39 -9.54 5.29 -4.92
CA VAL A 39 -9.08 4.59 -6.12
C VAL A 39 -9.68 3.19 -6.20
N ALA A 40 -9.73 2.46 -5.08
CA ALA A 40 -10.39 1.15 -5.03
C ALA A 40 -11.90 1.27 -5.26
N ALA A 41 -12.55 2.31 -4.73
CA ALA A 41 -13.96 2.55 -4.97
C ALA A 41 -14.26 2.79 -6.46
N VAL A 42 -13.39 3.52 -7.17
CA VAL A 42 -13.49 3.68 -8.64
C VAL A 42 -13.26 2.33 -9.33
N ALA A 43 -12.22 1.57 -8.96
CA ALA A 43 -11.93 0.28 -9.58
C ALA A 43 -13.07 -0.74 -9.43
N MET A 44 -13.71 -0.79 -8.25
CA MET A 44 -14.79 -1.73 -7.94
C MET A 44 -16.17 -1.26 -8.42
N GLY A 45 -16.37 0.06 -8.50
CA GLY A 45 -17.63 0.66 -8.94
C GLY A 45 -17.72 0.85 -10.46
N ALA A 46 -16.58 0.77 -11.17
CA ALA A 46 -16.54 1.02 -12.61
C ALA A 46 -17.30 -0.05 -13.41
N GLY A 47 -18.36 0.35 -14.11
CA GLY A 47 -19.09 -0.45 -15.09
C GLY A 47 -18.55 -0.28 -16.53
N ALA A 48 -19.14 -1.00 -17.48
CA ALA A 48 -18.74 -0.95 -18.90
C ALA A 48 -18.98 0.42 -19.58
N ALA A 49 -19.75 1.33 -18.94
CA ALA A 49 -20.07 2.65 -19.46
C ALA A 49 -19.13 3.75 -18.96
N ASP A 50 -18.11 3.39 -18.18
CA ASP A 50 -17.46 4.34 -17.27
C ASP A 50 -16.23 5.03 -17.88
N GLY A 51 -16.17 5.11 -19.21
CA GLY A 51 -15.31 6.04 -19.94
C GLY A 51 -13.82 5.98 -19.60
N GLY A 52 -13.28 4.81 -19.26
CA GLY A 52 -11.85 4.64 -18.91
C GLY A 52 -11.50 4.87 -17.44
N LEU A 53 -12.48 5.06 -16.54
CA LEU A 53 -12.22 5.19 -15.10
C LEU A 53 -11.47 4.00 -14.50
N HIS A 54 -11.72 2.78 -15.00
CA HIS A 54 -10.98 1.58 -14.60
C HIS A 54 -9.48 1.69 -14.98
N GLU A 55 -9.15 2.24 -16.15
CA GLU A 55 -7.77 2.46 -16.59
C GLU A 55 -7.08 3.51 -15.71
N ILE A 56 -7.78 4.59 -15.36
CA ILE A 56 -7.26 5.62 -14.45
C ILE A 56 -6.95 5.03 -13.07
N ALA A 57 -7.82 4.16 -12.54
CA ALA A 57 -7.58 3.48 -11.28
C ALA A 57 -6.37 2.52 -11.37
N ALA A 58 -6.27 1.77 -12.46
CA ALA A 58 -5.14 0.88 -12.72
C ALA A 58 -3.81 1.66 -12.83
N ASP A 59 -3.81 2.82 -13.48
CA ASP A 59 -2.66 3.71 -13.61
C ASP A 59 -2.24 4.27 -12.26
N ALA A 60 -3.20 4.65 -11.41
CA ALA A 60 -2.92 5.13 -10.06
C ALA A 60 -2.21 4.06 -9.21
N PHE A 61 -2.75 2.83 -9.17
CA PHE A 61 -2.10 1.73 -8.44
C PHE A 61 -0.75 1.34 -9.03
N THR A 62 -0.61 1.39 -10.36
CA THR A 62 0.66 1.15 -11.04
C THR A 62 1.70 2.20 -10.66
N ALA A 63 1.32 3.48 -10.62
CA ALA A 63 2.21 4.54 -10.19
C ALA A 63 2.66 4.36 -8.73
N TRP A 64 1.77 3.94 -7.82
CA TRP A 64 2.12 3.73 -6.41
C TRP A 64 3.11 2.58 -6.23
N ARG A 65 2.86 1.45 -6.90
CA ARG A 65 3.78 0.29 -6.89
C ARG A 65 5.15 0.65 -7.47
N ARG A 66 5.18 1.44 -8.55
CA ARG A 66 6.45 1.88 -9.16
C ARG A 66 7.25 2.77 -8.23
N GLU A 67 6.62 3.73 -7.54
CA GLU A 67 7.31 4.56 -6.55
C GLU A 67 7.86 3.72 -5.38
N LEU A 68 7.06 2.80 -4.85
CA LEU A 68 7.49 1.90 -3.78
C LEU A 68 8.66 1.00 -4.21
N ALA A 69 8.58 0.40 -5.40
CA ALA A 69 9.66 -0.42 -5.94
C ALA A 69 10.94 0.40 -6.12
N GLY A 70 10.83 1.64 -6.61
CA GLY A 70 11.97 2.56 -6.72
C GLY A 70 12.62 2.86 -5.37
N LYS A 71 11.82 3.06 -4.32
CA LYS A 71 12.33 3.27 -2.94
C LYS A 71 13.01 2.04 -2.37
N LEU A 72 12.41 0.86 -2.55
CA LEU A 72 12.97 -0.41 -2.10
C LEU A 72 14.30 -0.72 -2.82
N THR A 73 14.37 -0.49 -4.13
CA THR A 73 15.61 -0.66 -4.90
C THR A 73 16.67 0.37 -4.49
N ALA A 74 16.30 1.62 -4.23
CA ALA A 74 17.24 2.62 -3.71
C ALA A 74 17.78 2.24 -2.32
N GLY A 75 17.00 1.52 -1.51
CA GLY A 75 17.43 0.92 -0.26
C GLY A 75 18.24 -0.37 -0.39
N GLY A 76 18.57 -0.82 -1.62
CA GLY A 76 19.45 -1.97 -1.85
C GLY A 76 18.75 -3.29 -2.20
N MET A 77 17.42 -3.31 -2.35
CA MET A 77 16.69 -4.52 -2.76
C MET A 77 16.81 -4.79 -4.27
N ALA A 78 16.94 -6.07 -4.66
CA ALA A 78 16.91 -6.46 -6.07
C ALA A 78 15.56 -6.06 -6.72
N ALA A 79 15.60 -5.64 -7.99
CA ALA A 79 14.45 -5.01 -8.65
C ALA A 79 13.21 -5.92 -8.74
N ASP A 80 13.39 -7.22 -8.95
CA ASP A 80 12.33 -8.23 -8.99
C ASP A 80 11.67 -8.40 -7.61
N GLN A 81 12.49 -8.51 -6.55
CA GLN A 81 12.03 -8.56 -5.16
C GLN A 81 11.32 -7.27 -4.75
N ALA A 82 11.86 -6.11 -5.13
CA ALA A 82 11.30 -4.79 -4.85
C ALA A 82 9.93 -4.63 -5.51
N SER A 83 9.77 -5.08 -6.75
CA SER A 83 8.48 -5.07 -7.45
C SER A 83 7.46 -5.97 -6.74
N GLY A 84 7.86 -7.17 -6.32
CA GLY A 84 7.00 -8.09 -5.58
C GLY A 84 6.54 -7.52 -4.24
N LEU A 85 7.47 -6.98 -3.45
CA LEU A 85 7.14 -6.38 -2.15
C LEU A 85 6.29 -5.12 -2.30
N ALA A 86 6.57 -4.26 -3.28
CA ALA A 86 5.75 -3.09 -3.57
C ALA A 86 4.29 -3.45 -3.89
N ALA A 87 4.07 -4.53 -4.65
CA ALA A 87 2.73 -5.04 -4.92
C ALA A 87 2.05 -5.55 -3.63
N THR A 88 2.79 -6.31 -2.81
CA THR A 88 2.30 -6.82 -1.52
C THR A 88 1.89 -5.70 -0.57
N LEU A 89 2.68 -4.62 -0.47
CA LEU A 89 2.36 -3.47 0.39
C LEU A 89 1.06 -2.76 -0.04
N VAL A 90 0.80 -2.64 -1.34
CA VAL A 90 -0.46 -2.08 -1.85
C VAL A 90 -1.63 -3.03 -1.59
N ILE A 91 -1.45 -4.35 -1.77
CA ILE A 91 -2.48 -5.34 -1.43
C ILE A 91 -2.80 -5.30 0.07
N LEU A 92 -1.78 -5.16 0.93
CA LEU A 92 -1.97 -5.02 2.38
C LEU A 92 -2.82 -3.79 2.69
N LEU A 93 -2.52 -2.63 2.11
CA LEU A 93 -3.31 -1.41 2.30
C LEU A 93 -4.79 -1.63 1.93
N GLU A 94 -5.05 -2.16 0.73
CA GLU A 94 -6.42 -2.35 0.25
C GLU A 94 -7.18 -3.43 1.03
N GLY A 95 -6.49 -4.52 1.41
CA GLY A 95 -7.05 -5.53 2.31
C GLY A 95 -7.33 -4.98 3.72
N ALA A 96 -6.46 -4.12 4.23
CA ALA A 96 -6.62 -3.50 5.54
C ALA A 96 -7.86 -2.61 5.60
N HIS A 97 -8.18 -1.87 4.52
CA HIS A 97 -9.43 -1.11 4.42
C HIS A 97 -10.67 -1.98 4.65
N VAL A 98 -10.70 -3.18 4.09
CA VAL A 98 -11.84 -4.11 4.21
C VAL A 98 -11.86 -4.78 5.58
N LEU A 99 -10.75 -5.37 6.01
CA LEU A 99 -10.69 -6.18 7.21
C LEU A 99 -10.82 -5.34 8.49
N CYS A 100 -10.16 -4.18 8.57
CA CYS A 100 -10.26 -3.29 9.73
C CYS A 100 -11.67 -2.68 9.85
N ARG A 101 -12.34 -2.41 8.72
CA ARG A 101 -13.75 -2.00 8.74
C ARG A 101 -14.68 -3.10 9.23
N ALA A 102 -14.43 -4.34 8.82
CA ALA A 102 -15.23 -5.49 9.28
C ALA A 102 -15.01 -5.76 10.79
N ALA A 103 -13.77 -5.60 11.28
CA ALA A 103 -13.44 -5.75 12.69
C ALA A 103 -13.90 -4.57 13.56
N GLY A 104 -13.94 -3.35 12.99
CA GLY A 104 -14.19 -2.12 13.74
C GLY A 104 -12.96 -1.60 14.50
N ASP A 105 -11.79 -2.19 14.28
CA ASP A 105 -10.51 -1.84 14.91
C ASP A 105 -9.32 -2.03 13.94
N LEU A 106 -8.08 -1.92 14.45
CA LEU A 106 -6.84 -2.03 13.68
C LEU A 106 -6.12 -3.38 13.83
N GLU A 107 -6.71 -4.35 14.53
CA GLU A 107 -6.03 -5.63 14.79
C GLU A 107 -5.54 -6.32 13.50
N PRO A 108 -6.33 -6.42 12.41
CA PRO A 108 -5.88 -7.07 11.17
C PRO A 108 -4.68 -6.37 10.54
N PHE A 109 -4.65 -5.03 10.59
CA PHE A 109 -3.53 -4.24 10.08
C PHE A 109 -2.29 -4.44 10.93
N ASP A 110 -2.39 -4.36 12.26
CA ASP A 110 -1.26 -4.48 13.16
C ASP A 110 -0.62 -5.89 13.06
N GLN A 111 -1.42 -6.94 12.88
CA GLN A 111 -0.93 -8.30 12.62
C GLN A 111 -0.17 -8.40 11.28
N ALA A 112 -0.75 -7.87 10.20
CA ALA A 112 -0.12 -7.89 8.88
C ALA A 112 1.17 -7.04 8.84
N ALA A 113 1.16 -5.88 9.50
CA ALA A 113 2.32 -5.00 9.64
C ALA A 113 3.47 -5.71 10.36
N LYS A 114 3.18 -6.39 11.48
CA LYS A 114 4.19 -7.19 12.19
C LYS A 114 4.76 -8.31 11.30
N ALA A 115 3.91 -9.02 10.58
CA ALA A 115 4.32 -10.12 9.71
C ALA A 115 5.22 -9.64 8.56
N ILE A 116 4.81 -8.60 7.82
CA ILE A 116 5.59 -8.11 6.68
C ILE A 116 6.94 -7.53 7.12
N THR A 117 7.01 -6.80 8.23
CA THR A 117 8.27 -6.28 8.77
C THR A 117 9.22 -7.42 9.16
N SER A 118 8.71 -8.54 9.68
CA SER A 118 9.55 -9.71 10.01
C SER A 118 10.10 -10.46 8.80
N LEU A 119 9.43 -10.37 7.65
CA LEU A 119 9.84 -11.01 6.40
C LEU A 119 10.89 -10.19 5.65
N VAL A 120 10.91 -8.87 5.85
CA VAL A 120 11.93 -7.97 5.31
C VAL A 120 13.06 -7.91 6.32
N GLY A 121 13.90 -8.95 6.31
CA GLY A 121 15.03 -9.10 7.22
C GLY A 121 16.03 -7.92 7.15
N ASP A 122 16.96 -7.88 8.10
CA ASP A 122 18.06 -6.91 8.08
C ASP A 122 19.00 -7.29 6.92
N ILE A 123 18.84 -6.62 5.77
CA ILE A 123 19.75 -6.72 4.62
C ILE A 123 20.89 -5.74 4.82
#